data_AF-A0A7H0H229-F1
#
_entry.id   AF-A0A7H0H229-F1
#
_cell.length_a   1.000
_cell.length_b   1.000
_cell.length_c   1.000
_cell.angle_alpha   90.00
_cell.angle_beta   90.00
_cell.angle_gamma   90.00
#
_symmetry.space_group_name_H-M   'P 1'
#
loop_
_entity.id
_entity.type
_entity.pdbx_description
1 polymer ?
#
loop_
_entity_poly.entity_id
_entity_poly.type
_entity_poly.pdbx_seq_one_letter_code
_entity_poly.pdbx_strand_id
1 'polypeptide(L)'
;MSAEAGPEEPLAATVGYLIKTLRALGRSGNPDGANRLAAQAWLALRDDAPRQAERINGAMHYLARLPQVTRPGTTSSPDTMEEA
;
A
#
# COMPACT_ATOMS: atom_id res chain seq x y z
N MET A 1 -23.56 31.63 0.18
CA MET A 1 -23.93 30.40 0.90
C MET A 1 -22.81 29.41 0.71
N SER A 2 -21.90 29.32 1.67
CA SER A 2 -20.85 28.29 1.65
C SER A 2 -21.52 26.96 1.91
N ALA A 3 -21.45 26.04 0.95
CA ALA A 3 -21.85 24.66 1.20
C ALA A 3 -20.96 24.13 2.31
N GLU A 4 -21.55 23.70 3.43
CA GLU A 4 -20.80 22.96 4.43
C GLU A 4 -20.26 21.71 3.75
N ALA A 5 -18.94 21.65 3.61
CA ALA A 5 -18.20 20.48 3.19
C ALA A 5 -18.68 19.29 4.03
N GLY A 6 -19.46 18.39 3.43
CA GLY A 6 -19.95 17.21 4.13
C GLY A 6 -18.77 16.39 4.68
N PRO A 7 -18.98 15.56 5.71
CA PRO A 7 -17.91 14.77 6.35
C PRO A 7 -17.15 13.84 5.38
N GLU A 8 -17.71 13.58 4.19
CA GLU A 8 -17.05 12.85 3.11
C GLU A 8 -15.85 13.60 2.49
N GLU A 9 -15.84 14.94 2.50
CA GLU A 9 -14.82 15.74 1.80
C GLU A 9 -13.43 15.65 2.47
N PRO A 10 -13.29 15.80 3.81
CA PRO A 10 -12.01 15.58 4.49
C PRO A 10 -11.53 14.13 4.41
N LEU A 11 -12.43 13.15 4.53
CA LEU A 11 -12.10 11.73 4.41
C LEU A 11 -11.58 11.42 3.00
N ALA A 12 -12.29 11.87 1.96
CA ALA A 12 -11.89 11.67 0.57
C ALA A 12 -10.54 12.34 0.26
N ALA A 13 -10.31 13.56 0.75
CA ALA A 13 -9.04 14.25 0.61
C ALA A 13 -7.90 13.50 1.30
N THR A 14 -8.11 13.06 2.54
CA THR A 14 -7.15 12.29 3.34
C THR A 14 -6.79 10.97 2.66
N VAL A 15 -7.78 10.22 2.18
CA VAL A 15 -7.57 8.99 1.39
C VAL A 15 -6.79 9.30 0.11
N GLY A 16 -7.09 10.42 -0.55
CA GLY A 16 -6.33 10.90 -1.70
C GLY A 16 -4.84 11.11 -1.39
N TYR A 17 -4.52 11.73 -0.24
CA TYR A 17 -3.13 11.91 0.21
C TYR A 17 -2.49 10.58 0.58
N LEU A 18 -3.19 9.69 1.29
CA LEU A 18 -2.70 8.36 1.64
C LEU A 18 -2.31 7.56 0.39
N ILE A 19 -3.16 7.54 -0.65
CA ILE A 19 -2.84 6.87 -1.92
C ILE A 19 -1.57 7.44 -2.56
N LYS A 20 -1.41 8.77 -2.57
CA LYS A 20 -0.18 9.40 -3.11
C LYS A 20 1.06 8.96 -2.32
N THR A 21 0.98 8.93 -1.00
CA THR A 21 2.06 8.49 -0.10
C THR A 21 2.41 7.02 -0.32
N LEU A 22 1.41 6.13 -0.37
CA LEU A 22 1.60 4.70 -0.62
C LEU A 22 2.29 4.45 -1.96
N ARG A 23 1.87 5.15 -3.02
CA ARG A 23 2.50 5.07 -4.34
C ARG A 23 3.94 5.59 -4.32
N ALA A 24 4.22 6.68 -3.61
CA ALA A 24 5.57 7.20 -3.47
C ALA A 24 6.49 6.20 -2.73
N LEU A 25 5.99 5.58 -1.66
CA LEU A 25 6.69 4.53 -0.91
C LEU A 25 6.96 3.28 -1.76
N GLY A 26 5.97 2.84 -2.56
CA GLY A 26 6.17 1.71 -3.46
C GLY A 26 7.25 1.99 -4.50
N ARG A 27 7.25 3.20 -5.08
CA ARG A 27 8.27 3.63 -6.04
C ARG A 27 9.67 3.81 -5.43
N SER A 28 9.80 3.99 -4.11
CA SER A 28 11.10 4.07 -3.44
C SER A 28 11.73 2.69 -3.19
N GLY A 29 11.15 1.61 -3.75
CA GLY A 29 11.70 0.26 -3.71
C GLY A 29 11.12 -0.66 -2.65
N ASN A 30 10.04 -0.26 -1.96
CA ASN A 30 9.33 -1.11 -1.01
C ASN A 30 7.82 -1.24 -1.35
N PRO A 31 7.46 -1.80 -2.52
CA PRO A 31 6.06 -1.94 -2.90
C PRO A 31 5.28 -2.92 -2.04
N ASP A 32 5.90 -3.98 -1.50
CA ASP A 32 5.23 -4.91 -0.58
C ASP A 32 4.86 -4.26 0.75
N GLY A 33 5.77 -3.50 1.34
CA GLY A 33 5.50 -2.74 2.57
C GLY A 33 4.39 -1.72 2.36
N ALA A 34 4.42 -1.00 1.23
CA ALA A 34 3.34 -0.10 0.86
C ALA A 34 2.00 -0.84 0.67
N ASN A 35 2.01 -2.02 0.04
CA ASN A 35 0.79 -2.78 -0.21
C ASN A 35 0.16 -3.31 1.08
N ARG A 36 0.97 -3.69 2.08
CA ARG A 36 0.48 -4.08 3.41
C ARG A 36 -0.21 -2.92 4.13
N LEU A 37 0.39 -1.72 4.10
CA LEU A 37 -0.24 -0.52 4.67
C LEU A 37 -1.55 -0.18 3.96
N ALA A 38 -1.59 -0.32 2.63
CA ALA A 38 -2.81 -0.16 1.85
C ALA A 38 -3.89 -1.17 2.26
N ALA A 39 -3.54 -2.44 2.48
CA ALA A 39 -4.50 -3.45 2.93
C ALA A 39 -5.10 -3.14 4.31
N GLN A 40 -4.31 -2.60 5.24
CA GLN A 40 -4.83 -2.16 6.54
C GLN A 40 -5.81 -0.99 6.39
N ALA A 41 -5.50 -0.01 5.55
CA ALA A 41 -6.41 1.09 5.26
C ALA A 41 -7.70 0.61 4.58
N TRP A 42 -7.61 -0.35 3.65
CA TRP A 42 -8.77 -0.96 3.02
C TRP A 42 -9.66 -1.65 4.05
N LEU A 43 -9.06 -2.44 4.95
CA LEU A 43 -9.79 -3.15 6.02
C LEU A 43 -10.57 -2.18 6.92
N ALA A 44 -9.98 -1.03 7.24
CA ALA A 44 -10.63 -0.01 8.06
C ALA A 44 -11.76 0.75 7.36
N LEU A 45 -11.81 0.73 6.02
CA LEU A 45 -12.77 1.52 5.23
C LEU A 45 -13.86 0.67 4.58
N ARG A 46 -13.68 -0.64 4.44
CA ARG A 46 -14.53 -1.48 3.58
C ARG A 46 -16.01 -1.49 3.97
N ASP A 47 -16.30 -1.37 5.26
CA ASP A 47 -17.66 -1.49 5.81
C ASP A 47 -18.34 -0.10 5.89
N ASP A 48 -17.62 0.93 6.37
CA ASP A 48 -18.20 2.27 6.61
C ASP A 48 -18.00 3.28 5.46
N ALA A 49 -17.00 3.06 4.60
CA ALA A 49 -16.62 3.99 3.53
C ALA A 49 -16.21 3.24 2.24
N PRO A 50 -17.12 2.44 1.63
CA PRO A 50 -16.78 1.50 0.55
C PRO A 50 -16.21 2.18 -0.71
N ARG A 51 -16.63 3.42 -1.02
CA ARG A 51 -16.07 4.19 -2.16
C ARG A 51 -14.58 4.50 -1.94
N GLN A 52 -14.19 4.83 -0.72
CA GLN A 52 -12.83 5.13 -0.35
C GLN A 52 -11.99 3.84 -0.27
N ALA A 53 -12.58 2.76 0.24
CA ALA A 53 -11.96 1.43 0.21
C ALA A 53 -11.63 1.00 -1.22
N GLU A 54 -12.55 1.17 -2.19
CA GLU A 54 -12.30 0.82 -3.59
C GLU A 54 -11.11 1.60 -4.19
N ARG A 55 -10.94 2.87 -3.80
CA ARG A 55 -9.78 3.67 -4.22
C ARG A 55 -8.47 3.13 -3.65
N ILE A 56 -8.46 2.67 -2.39
CA ILE A 56 -7.31 1.98 -1.80
C ILE A 56 -7.05 0.65 -2.51
N ASN A 57 -8.09 -0.09 -2.87
CA ASN A 57 -7.96 -1.33 -3.64
C ASN A 57 -7.27 -1.10 -4.99
N GLY A 58 -7.65 -0.04 -5.71
CA GLY A 58 -6.93 0.39 -6.91
C GLY A 58 -5.46 0.75 -6.66
N ALA A 59 -5.12 1.29 -5.49
CA ALA A 59 -3.72 1.51 -5.11
C ALA A 59 -2.98 0.19 -4.85
N MET A 60 -3.62 -0.80 -4.22
CA MET A 60 -3.04 -2.13 -4.02
C MET A 60 -2.69 -2.81 -5.35
N HIS A 61 -3.60 -2.78 -6.32
CA HIS A 61 -3.35 -3.31 -7.67
C HIS A 61 -2.18 -2.61 -8.38
N TYR A 62 -2.05 -1.29 -8.21
CA TYR A 62 -0.91 -0.56 -8.74
C TYR A 62 0.40 -1.03 -8.08
N LEU A 63 0.44 -1.12 -6.75
CA LEU A 63 1.63 -1.50 -5.99
C LEU A 63 2.08 -2.93 -6.32
N ALA A 64 1.15 -3.86 -6.47
CA ALA A 64 1.44 -5.25 -6.83
C ALA A 64 2.11 -5.41 -8.22
N ARG A 65 2.02 -4.39 -9.09
CA ARG A 65 2.67 -4.38 -10.42
C ARG A 65 4.05 -3.73 -10.41
N LEU A 66 4.47 -3.13 -9.30
CA LEU A 66 5.78 -2.49 -9.22
C LEU A 66 6.90 -3.54 -9.10
N PRO A 67 8.06 -3.31 -9.72
CA PRO A 67 9.21 -4.19 -9.58
C PRO A 67 9.66 -4.19 -8.11
N GLN A 68 9.86 -5.39 -7.58
CA GLN A 68 10.47 -5.56 -6.26
C GLN A 68 11.94 -5.23 -6.37
N VAL A 69 12.44 -4.36 -5.49
CA VAL A 69 13.88 -4.27 -5.28
C VAL A 69 14.27 -5.47 -4.43
N THR A 70 14.59 -6.59 -5.08
CA THR A 70 15.25 -7.70 -4.43
C THR A 70 16.55 -7.15 -3.85
N ARG A 71 16.63 -6.96 -2.52
CA ARG A 71 17.91 -6.63 -1.88
C ARG A 71 18.86 -7.79 -2.20
N PRO A 72 19.97 -7.56 -2.91
CA PRO A 72 21.00 -8.59 -3.04
C PRO A 72 21.63 -8.77 -1.65
N GLY A 73 21.29 -9.86 -0.97
CA GLY A 73 21.80 -10.09 0.39
C GLY A 73 21.21 -11.29 1.14
N THR A 74 20.05 -11.82 0.72
CA THR A 74 19.59 -13.12 1.22
C THR A 74 20.01 -14.22 0.26
N THR A 75 21.32 -14.32 -0.01
CA THR A 75 21.86 -15.63 -0.36
C THR A 75 21.83 -16.44 0.92
N SER A 76 20.80 -17.28 1.04
CA SER A 76 20.92 -18.46 1.90
C SER A 76 22.18 -19.17 1.41
N SER A 77 23.27 -19.08 2.17
CA SER A 77 24.45 -19.90 1.91
C SER A 77 23.97 -21.34 1.77
N PRO A 78 24.40 -22.09 0.74
CA PRO A 78 24.18 -23.51 0.75
C PRO A 78 24.97 -24.04 1.95
N ASP A 79 24.26 -24.57 2.95
CA ASP A 79 24.88 -25.41 3.98
C ASP A 79 25.68 -26.48 3.24
N THR A 80 26.99 -26.34 3.27
CA THR A 80 27.93 -27.38 2.93
C THR A 80 27.72 -28.49 3.96
N MET A 81 26.85 -29.46 3.63
CA MET A 81 26.95 -30.78 4.24
C MET A 81 28.19 -31.45 3.64
N GLU A 82 29.32 -31.21 4.30
CA GLU A 82 30.53 -32.02 4.18
C GLU A 82 30.36 -33.24 5.09
N GLU A 83 30.63 -34.41 4.51
CA GLU A 83 30.57 -35.73 5.13
C GLU A 83 31.42 -35.87 6.40
N ALA A 84 30.92 -36.64 7.36
CA ALA A 84 31.71 -37.45 8.28
C ALA A 84 30.92 -38.69 8.70
#